data_AF-A0A7N2L3G5-F1
#
_entry.id   AF-A0A7N2L3G5-F1
#
_cell.length_a   1.000
_cell.length_b   1.000
_cell.length_c   1.000
_cell.angle_alpha   90.00
_cell.angle_beta   90.00
_cell.angle_gamma   90.00
#
_symmetry.space_group_name_H-M   'P 1'
#
loop_
_entity.id
_entity.type
_entity.pdbx_description
1 polymer ?
#
loop_
_entity_poly.entity_id
_entity_poly.type
_entity_poly.pdbx_seq_one_letter_code
_entity_poly.pdbx_strand_id
1 'polypeptide(L)'
;MCAVQIGTLLYVRVVKANPGMNPELSCTDASGKAAEFGQLKDGYMFESSTGLSRMLLSSPCPVLDALGKKLSFETAVGLNGRFWVNASSPSTVIVVANAIMNSESLSGVQQRIMVEKLIQNLKLSSLPAHSALSQIPIMK
;
A
#
# COMPACT_ATOMS: atom_id res chain seq x y z
N MET A 1 -15.40 -20.75 -11.29
CA MET A 1 -15.53 -20.50 -9.84
C MET A 1 -14.13 -20.26 -9.29
N CYS A 2 -13.85 -19.06 -8.77
CA CYS A 2 -12.59 -18.82 -8.06
C CYS A 2 -12.56 -19.73 -6.83
N ALA A 3 -11.55 -20.61 -6.73
CA ALA A 3 -11.36 -21.45 -5.56
C ALA A 3 -10.87 -20.59 -4.39
N VAL A 4 -11.80 -20.12 -3.57
CA VAL A 4 -11.50 -19.33 -2.36
C VAL A 4 -11.44 -20.28 -1.16
N GLN A 5 -10.34 -20.21 -0.40
CA GLN A 5 -10.17 -20.96 0.84
C GLN A 5 -10.39 -20.06 2.06
N ILE A 6 -10.74 -20.65 3.19
CA ILE A 6 -10.84 -19.92 4.46
C ILE A 6 -9.49 -19.24 4.76
N GLY A 7 -9.52 -17.97 5.14
CA GLY A 7 -8.33 -17.14 5.36
C GLY A 7 -7.86 -16.38 4.12
N THR A 8 -8.48 -16.57 2.95
CA THR A 8 -8.16 -15.81 1.74
C THR A 8 -8.58 -14.35 1.88
N LEU A 9 -7.68 -13.42 1.54
CA LEU A 9 -8.00 -12.00 1.41
C LEU A 9 -8.64 -11.71 0.04
N LEU A 10 -9.77 -11.02 0.04
CA LEU A 10 -10.52 -10.67 -1.18
C LEU A 10 -10.68 -9.15 -1.30
N TYR A 11 -10.39 -8.63 -2.49
CA TYR A 11 -10.79 -7.30 -2.90
C TYR A 11 -12.11 -7.38 -3.67
N VAL A 12 -13.15 -6.76 -3.11
CA VAL A 12 -14.53 -6.88 -3.59
C VAL A 12 -15.24 -5.55 -3.47
N ARG A 13 -16.30 -5.37 -4.23
CA ARG A 13 -17.21 -4.24 -4.10
C ARG A 13 -18.50 -4.64 -3.40
N VAL A 14 -19.13 -3.66 -2.75
CA VAL A 14 -20.49 -3.78 -2.23
C VAL A 14 -21.47 -3.56 -3.38
N VAL A 15 -22.37 -4.52 -3.60
CA VAL A 15 -23.44 -4.43 -4.61
C VAL A 15 -24.75 -3.96 -3.96
N LYS A 16 -25.02 -4.42 -2.74
CA LYS A 16 -26.23 -4.08 -2.00
C LYS A 16 -25.95 -3.98 -0.51
N ALA A 17 -26.48 -2.95 0.14
CA ALA A 17 -26.36 -2.73 1.57
C ALA A 17 -27.60 -2.02 2.10
N ASN A 18 -28.70 -2.77 2.28
CA ASN A 18 -29.95 -2.24 2.81
C ASN A 18 -30.00 -2.41 4.34
N PRO A 19 -30.53 -1.43 5.10
CA PRO A 19 -30.76 -1.60 6.53
C PRO A 19 -31.60 -2.84 6.82
N GLY A 20 -31.19 -3.65 7.80
CA GLY A 20 -31.89 -4.89 8.17
C GLY A 20 -31.61 -6.10 7.28
N MET A 21 -30.71 -5.98 6.29
CA MET A 21 -30.24 -7.10 5.46
C MET A 21 -28.72 -7.25 5.54
N ASN A 22 -28.23 -8.47 5.33
CA ASN A 22 -26.80 -8.70 5.14
C ASN A 22 -26.33 -8.06 3.81
N PRO A 23 -25.16 -7.40 3.79
CA PRO A 23 -24.63 -6.81 2.57
C PRO A 23 -24.24 -7.89 1.55
N GLU A 24 -24.43 -7.60 0.27
CA GLU A 24 -24.04 -8.46 -0.85
C GLU A 24 -22.77 -7.92 -1.50
N LEU A 25 -21.77 -8.79 -1.69
CA LEU A 25 -20.46 -8.46 -2.23
C LEU A 25 -20.25 -9.14 -3.59
N SER A 26 -19.47 -8.52 -4.47
CA SER A 26 -19.10 -9.09 -5.76
C SER A 26 -17.63 -8.89 -6.09
N CYS A 27 -17.05 -9.90 -6.76
CA CYS A 27 -15.71 -9.87 -7.35
C CYS A 27 -15.73 -9.56 -8.85
N THR A 28 -16.82 -9.01 -9.36
CA THR A 28 -16.92 -8.55 -10.75
C THR A 28 -17.39 -7.10 -10.79
N ASP A 29 -17.01 -6.40 -11.85
CA ASP A 29 -17.52 -5.07 -12.16
C ASP A 29 -19.01 -5.09 -12.56
N ALA A 30 -19.57 -3.91 -12.88
CA ALA A 30 -20.98 -3.76 -13.24
C ALA A 30 -21.34 -4.48 -14.55
N SER A 31 -20.34 -4.78 -15.39
CA SER A 31 -20.48 -5.52 -16.63
C SER A 31 -20.29 -7.04 -16.46
N GLY A 32 -20.03 -7.50 -15.23
CA GLY A 32 -19.82 -8.92 -14.93
C GLY A 32 -18.40 -9.43 -15.23
N LYS A 33 -17.44 -8.55 -15.50
CA LYS A 33 -16.03 -8.94 -15.72
C LYS A 33 -15.26 -8.94 -14.41
N ALA A 34 -14.32 -9.87 -14.27
CA ALA A 34 -13.50 -10.01 -13.06
C ALA A 34 -12.64 -8.76 -12.76
N ALA A 35 -12.34 -7.93 -13.76
CA ALA A 35 -11.66 -6.64 -13.63
C ALA A 35 -10.54 -6.65 -12.56
N GLU A 36 -10.50 -5.63 -11.70
CA GLU A 36 -9.50 -5.47 -10.63
C GLU A 36 -9.88 -6.17 -9.32
N PHE A 37 -11.01 -6.89 -9.28
CA PHE A 37 -11.52 -7.53 -8.07
C PHE A 37 -11.12 -9.01 -8.02
N GLY A 38 -11.08 -9.57 -6.81
CA GLY A 38 -10.79 -10.98 -6.60
C GLY A 38 -9.82 -11.23 -5.46
N GLN A 39 -9.07 -12.33 -5.57
CA GLN A 39 -8.12 -12.75 -4.55
C GLN A 39 -6.88 -11.86 -4.55
N LEU A 40 -6.56 -11.32 -3.37
CA LEU A 40 -5.26 -10.69 -3.11
C LEU A 40 -4.33 -11.79 -2.58
N LYS A 41 -3.26 -12.06 -3.34
CA LYS A 41 -2.24 -13.06 -2.99
C LYS A 41 -1.00 -12.36 -2.46
N ASP A 42 -0.36 -12.96 -1.47
CA ASP A 42 0.83 -12.41 -0.83
C ASP A 42 0.61 -10.97 -0.31
N GLY A 43 1.69 -10.21 -0.18
CA GLY A 43 1.65 -8.84 0.31
C GLY A 43 1.38 -8.73 1.81
N TYR A 44 1.03 -7.51 2.21
CA TYR A 44 0.81 -7.13 3.60
C TYR A 44 -0.49 -6.33 3.70
N MET A 45 -1.37 -6.76 4.61
CA MET A 45 -2.63 -6.09 4.91
C MET A 45 -2.55 -5.47 6.30
N PHE A 46 -2.92 -4.20 6.40
CA PHE A 46 -3.00 -3.47 7.66
C PHE A 46 -4.29 -2.67 7.76
N GLU A 47 -4.65 -2.35 9.00
CA GLU A 47 -5.81 -1.51 9.31
C GLU A 47 -5.44 -0.03 9.32
N SER A 48 -6.38 0.80 8.90
CA SER A 48 -6.28 2.25 8.77
C SER A 48 -7.62 2.88 9.14
N SER A 49 -7.63 4.19 9.36
CA SER A 49 -8.89 4.90 9.50
C SER A 49 -9.67 4.89 8.17
N THR A 50 -11.00 4.93 8.25
CA THR A 50 -11.83 5.10 7.05
C THR A 50 -11.62 6.48 6.39
N GLY A 51 -11.17 7.47 7.17
CA GLY A 51 -10.78 8.78 6.65
C GLY A 51 -9.55 8.69 5.75
N LEU A 52 -8.52 8.00 6.22
CA LEU A 52 -7.32 7.72 5.44
C LEU A 52 -7.65 6.91 4.18
N SER A 53 -8.51 5.89 4.28
CA SER A 53 -8.95 5.12 3.11
C SER A 53 -9.61 6.00 2.03
N ARG A 54 -10.49 6.94 2.43
CA ARG A 54 -11.11 7.91 1.52
C ARG A 54 -10.07 8.86 0.90
N MET A 55 -9.10 9.32 1.70
CA MET A 55 -8.01 10.17 1.20
C MET A 55 -7.14 9.42 0.17
N LEU A 56 -6.83 8.14 0.40
CA LEU A 56 -6.04 7.32 -0.52
C LEU A 56 -6.76 7.06 -1.85
N LEU A 57 -8.08 6.93 -1.82
CA LEU A 57 -8.92 6.78 -3.02
C LEU A 57 -9.24 8.12 -3.70
N SER A 58 -8.86 9.26 -3.11
CA SER A 58 -9.08 10.58 -3.71
C SER A 58 -8.00 10.90 -4.75
N SER A 59 -8.38 11.62 -5.80
CA SER A 59 -7.45 12.11 -6.82
C SER A 59 -7.42 13.63 -6.80
N PRO A 60 -6.26 14.27 -6.57
CA PRO A 60 -4.93 13.68 -6.39
C PRO A 60 -4.67 13.15 -4.97
N CYS A 61 -3.86 12.09 -4.85
CA CYS A 61 -3.37 11.56 -3.56
C CYS A 61 -1.86 11.81 -3.43
N PRO A 62 -1.40 12.82 -2.67
CA PRO A 62 -0.01 13.24 -2.68
C PRO A 62 0.99 12.15 -2.23
N VAL A 63 0.62 11.33 -1.23
CA VAL A 63 1.46 10.24 -0.73
C VAL A 63 1.62 9.11 -1.75
N LEU A 64 0.52 8.65 -2.38
CA LEU A 64 0.58 7.60 -3.39
C LEU A 64 1.28 8.09 -4.67
N ASP A 65 1.01 9.32 -5.09
CA ASP A 65 1.71 9.95 -6.22
C ASP A 65 3.23 10.01 -6.00
N ALA A 66 3.66 10.33 -4.78
CA ALA A 66 5.07 10.42 -4.45
C ALA A 66 5.73 9.03 -4.42
N LEU A 67 5.06 8.04 -3.83
CA LEU A 67 5.55 6.66 -3.76
C LEU A 67 5.63 6.03 -5.17
N GLY A 68 4.57 6.14 -5.96
CA GLY A 68 4.46 5.53 -7.29
C GLY A 68 5.47 6.06 -8.31
N LYS A 69 5.99 7.28 -8.11
CA LYS A 69 7.07 7.84 -8.95
C LYS A 69 8.43 7.17 -8.73
N LYS A 70 8.62 6.42 -7.63
CA LYS A 70 9.94 5.96 -7.19
C LYS A 70 9.98 4.47 -6.87
N LEU A 71 8.84 3.87 -6.54
CA LEU A 71 8.71 2.48 -6.14
C LEU A 71 7.69 1.78 -7.04
N SER A 72 7.96 0.53 -7.39
CA SER A 72 7.00 -0.36 -8.04
C SER A 72 6.33 -1.22 -6.96
N PHE A 73 5.02 -1.10 -6.84
CA PHE A 73 4.19 -1.81 -5.87
C PHE A 73 2.74 -1.82 -6.37
N GLU A 74 1.97 -2.77 -5.86
CA GLU A 74 0.53 -2.91 -6.06
C GLU A 74 -0.19 -2.60 -4.75
N THR A 75 -1.39 -2.03 -4.83
CA THR A 75 -2.20 -1.76 -3.64
C THR A 75 -3.68 -2.02 -3.90
N ALA A 76 -4.40 -2.27 -2.81
CA ALA A 76 -5.86 -2.30 -2.81
C ALA A 76 -6.35 -1.57 -1.57
N VAL A 77 -7.29 -0.63 -1.76
CA VAL A 77 -7.83 0.21 -0.69
C VAL A 77 -9.29 -0.12 -0.46
N GLY A 78 -9.59 -0.70 0.71
CA GLY A 78 -10.95 -0.93 1.15
C GLY A 78 -11.49 0.27 1.92
N LEU A 79 -12.68 0.77 1.53
CA LEU A 79 -13.40 1.82 2.28
C LEU A 79 -13.76 1.42 3.72
N ASN A 80 -13.62 0.13 4.05
CA ASN A 80 -13.74 -0.42 5.39
C ASN A 80 -12.50 -0.21 6.28
N GLY A 81 -11.51 0.59 5.84
CA GLY A 81 -10.30 0.84 6.62
C GLY A 81 -9.21 -0.21 6.42
N ARG A 82 -9.36 -1.14 5.48
CA ARG A 82 -8.35 -2.17 5.21
C ARG A 82 -7.53 -1.80 4.00
N PHE A 83 -6.21 -1.78 4.16
CA PHE A 83 -5.29 -1.49 3.09
C PHE A 83 -4.38 -2.69 2.85
N TRP A 84 -4.18 -3.05 1.59
CA TRP A 84 -3.25 -4.09 1.18
C TRP A 84 -2.20 -3.51 0.25
N VAL A 85 -0.95 -3.94 0.43
CA VAL A 85 0.18 -3.61 -0.44
C VAL A 85 0.99 -4.85 -0.75
N ASN A 86 1.45 -4.95 -1.99
CA ASN A 86 2.39 -5.96 -2.42
C ASN A 86 3.51 -5.34 -3.26
N ALA A 87 4.73 -5.86 -3.13
CA ALA A 87 5.87 -5.44 -3.92
C ALA A 87 6.89 -6.58 -3.96
N SER A 88 7.81 -6.53 -4.93
CA SER A 88 8.86 -7.55 -5.08
C SER A 88 9.84 -7.60 -3.90
N SER A 89 10.01 -6.48 -3.17
CA SER A 89 10.90 -6.38 -2.01
C SER A 89 10.10 -6.14 -0.73
N PRO A 90 10.29 -6.94 0.34
CA PRO A 90 9.66 -6.71 1.64
C PRO A 90 9.98 -5.31 2.20
N SER A 91 11.19 -4.79 1.97
CA SER A 91 11.58 -3.45 2.40
C SER A 91 10.72 -2.37 1.73
N THR A 92 10.36 -2.55 0.45
CA THR A 92 9.42 -1.66 -0.25
C THR A 92 8.04 -1.73 0.37
N VAL A 93 7.54 -2.94 0.66
CA VAL A 93 6.24 -3.14 1.34
C VAL A 93 6.21 -2.40 2.68
N ILE A 94 7.25 -2.55 3.50
CA ILE A 94 7.37 -1.89 4.80
C ILE A 94 7.39 -0.36 4.66
N VAL A 95 8.19 0.16 3.73
CA VAL A 95 8.28 1.62 3.49
C VAL A 95 6.95 2.20 3.04
N VAL A 96 6.26 1.51 2.11
CA VAL A 96 4.95 1.96 1.62
C VAL A 96 3.91 1.93 2.74
N ALA A 97 3.82 0.83 3.49
CA ALA A 97 2.88 0.70 4.61
C ALA A 97 3.11 1.81 5.67
N ASN A 98 4.37 2.02 6.06
CA ASN A 98 4.72 3.06 7.02
C ASN A 98 4.44 4.48 6.50
N ALA A 99 4.76 4.75 5.24
CA ALA A 99 4.45 6.05 4.64
C ALA A 99 2.95 6.33 4.67
N ILE A 100 2.12 5.32 4.37
CA ILE A 100 0.67 5.47 4.35
C ILE A 100 0.13 5.67 5.77
N MET A 101 0.50 4.81 6.72
CA MET A 101 0.04 4.91 8.11
C MET A 101 0.37 6.27 8.75
N ASN A 102 1.52 6.86 8.41
CA ASN A 102 1.94 8.15 8.95
C ASN A 102 1.44 9.36 8.14
N SER A 103 0.73 9.15 7.03
CA SER A 103 0.31 10.24 6.13
C SER A 103 -0.95 10.98 6.59
N GLU A 104 -1.78 10.37 7.43
CA GLU A 104 -3.13 10.86 7.76
C GLU A 104 -3.11 12.25 8.42
N SER A 105 -2.16 12.51 9.31
CA SER A 105 -2.05 13.79 10.03
C SER A 105 -1.16 14.82 9.31
N LEU A 106 -0.73 14.54 8.08
CA LEU A 106 0.22 15.36 7.33
C LEU A 106 -0.45 16.10 6.17
N SER A 107 -0.04 17.35 5.95
CA SER A 107 -0.37 18.06 4.72
C SER A 107 0.26 17.40 3.49
N GLY A 108 -0.28 17.64 2.30
CA GLY A 108 0.26 17.06 1.06
C GLY A 108 1.74 17.39 0.81
N VAL A 109 2.23 18.54 1.26
CA VAL A 109 3.66 18.90 1.18
C VAL A 109 4.48 18.06 2.16
N GLN A 110 4.02 17.92 3.41
CA GLN A 110 4.68 17.09 4.42
C GLN A 110 4.70 15.61 4.02
N GLN A 111 3.64 15.11 3.40
CA GLN A 111 3.58 13.76 2.85
C GLN A 111 4.67 13.52 1.80
N ARG A 112 4.86 14.44 0.85
CA ARG A 112 5.92 14.34 -0.17
C ARG A 112 7.32 14.34 0.45
N ILE A 113 7.58 15.25 1.40
CA ILE A 113 8.87 15.33 2.11
C ILE A 113 9.14 14.03 2.89
N MET A 114 8.13 13.50 3.57
CA MET A 114 8.25 12.24 4.31
C MET A 114 8.61 11.08 3.37
N VAL A 115 7.91 10.96 2.24
CA VAL A 115 8.17 9.90 1.25
C VAL A 115 9.60 9.99 0.70
N GLU A 116 10.07 11.19 0.36
CA GLU A 116 11.45 11.39 -0.11
C GLU A 116 12.50 10.92 0.91
N LYS A 117 12.32 11.27 2.19
CA LYS A 117 13.22 10.82 3.27
C LYS A 117 13.21 9.30 3.44
N LEU A 118 12.03 8.68 3.41
CA LEU A 118 11.93 7.22 3.54
C LEU A 118 12.61 6.49 2.38
N ILE A 119 12.48 7.00 1.16
CA ILE A 119 13.13 6.41 -0.03
C ILE A 119 14.64 6.57 0.02
N GLN A 120 15.14 7.71 0.51
CA GLN A 120 16.58 7.90 0.70
C GLN A 120 17.15 6.87 1.68
N ASN A 121 16.47 6.63 2.80
CA ASN A 121 16.88 5.62 3.79
C ASN A 121 16.83 4.19 3.22
N LEU A 122 15.86 3.88 2.37
CA LEU A 122 15.76 2.58 1.70
C LEU A 122 16.97 2.31 0.77
N LYS A 123 17.51 3.35 0.12
CA LYS A 123 18.70 3.23 -0.73
C LYS A 123 19.99 3.10 0.09
N LEU A 124 20.04 3.70 1.26
CA LEU A 124 21.17 3.59 2.18
C LEU A 124 21.29 2.16 2.74
N SER A 125 20.16 1.49 3.01
CA SER A 125 20.16 0.10 3.49
C SER A 125 20.42 -0.95 2.42
N SER A 126 20.27 -0.61 1.13
CA SER A 126 20.61 -1.50 0.01
C SER A 126 22.07 -1.37 -0.46
N LEU A 127 22.85 -0.43 0.09
CA LEU A 127 24.29 -0.36 -0.15
C LEU A 127 24.97 -1.54 0.55
N PRO A 128 25.85 -2.30 -0.14
CA PRO A 128 26.59 -3.38 0.49
C PRO A 128 27.47 -2.81 1.60
N ALA A 129 27.30 -3.32 2.83
CA ALA A 129 28.09 -2.95 4.01
C ALA A 129 29.61 -3.19 3.87
N HIS A 130 30.07 -3.75 2.75
CA HIS A 130 31.47 -4.05 2.47
C HIS A 130 32.29 -2.92 1.83
N SER A 131 31.68 -1.85 1.31
CA SER A 131 32.44 -0.74 0.69
C SER A 131 32.79 0.41 1.64
N ALA A 132 32.25 0.43 2.86
CA ALA A 132 32.49 1.50 3.83
C ALA A 132 33.79 1.32 4.66
N LEU A 133 34.39 0.12 4.67
CA LEU A 133 35.60 -0.15 5.46
C LEU A 133 36.92 0.08 4.69
N SER A 134 36.89 0.31 3.37
CA SER A 134 38.10 0.55 2.58
C SER A 134 38.49 2.03 2.45
N GLN A 135 37.77 2.95 3.10
CA GLN A 135 38.04 4.39 3.05
C GLN A 135 38.36 5.04 4.40
N ILE A 136 38.66 4.25 5.44
CA ILE A 136 39.30 4.82 6.62
C ILE A 136 40.76 5.11 6.22
N PRO A 137 41.20 6.39 6.12
CA PRO A 137 42.61 6.66 5.95
C PRO A 137 43.28 6.23 7.24
N ILE A 138 44.05 5.15 7.19
CA ILE A 138 45.01 4.84 8.24
C ILE A 138 46.00 6.00 8.20
N MET A 139 45.91 6.92 9.15
CA MET A 139 47.00 7.85 9.44
C MET A 139 48.23 7.00 9.78
N LYS A 140 49.19 6.96 8.86
CA LYS A 140 50.59 6.63 9.12
C LYS A 140 51.40 7.88 8.85
#